data_AF-A0A194PD32-F1
#
_entry.id   AF-A0A194PD32-F1
#
_cell.length_a   1.000
_cell.length_b   1.000
_cell.length_c   1.000
_cell.angle_alpha   90.00
_cell.angle_beta   90.00
_cell.angle_gamma   90.00
#
_symmetry.space_group_name_H-M   'P 1'
#
loop_
_entity.id
_entity.type
_entity.pdbx_description
1 polymer ?
#
loop_
_entity_poly.entity_id
_entity_poly.type
_entity_poly.pdbx_seq_one_letter_code
_entity_poly.pdbx_strand_id
1 'polypeptide(L)'
;MLQLQRHYADAGISDKSNAFFDEFQIGAGDTRNLSDCFEVFNIAHTLTSTPETLALATNLTLKEFEDDGCCYIELRSTPKETSRMTKRQYVETIVQTMQNSSENLNIISAFIISINRSNGISEAEDIANLAIEYHKKFPDIVVGLELSGNPGLGKFEDFISIFTKARNAGLKITLHCGEISNPEEIIQMLQFKPDRIGHGTCIHPNFGGTDETWGALCTTKIPVGMFRNWG
;
A
#
# COMPACT_ATOMS: atom_id res chain seq x y z
N MET A 1 18.29 3.92 0.85
CA MET A 1 18.59 4.46 -0.50
C MET A 1 20.07 4.39 -0.88
N LEU A 2 21.00 5.00 -0.14
CA LEU A 2 22.46 4.94 -0.46
C LEU A 2 23.07 3.52 -0.42
N GLN A 3 22.60 2.65 0.49
CA GLN A 3 23.04 1.26 0.55
C GLN A 3 22.48 0.40 -0.59
N LEU A 4 21.26 0.73 -1.06
CA LEU A 4 20.66 0.17 -2.26
C LEU A 4 21.49 0.57 -3.50
N GLN A 5 21.86 1.85 -3.65
CA GLN A 5 22.79 2.29 -4.70
C GLN A 5 24.13 1.55 -4.68
N ARG A 6 24.68 1.29 -3.49
CA ARG A 6 25.97 0.58 -3.35
C ARG A 6 25.87 -0.89 -3.77
N HIS A 7 24.80 -1.58 -3.39
CA HIS A 7 24.51 -2.93 -3.86
C HIS A 7 24.38 -3.00 -5.39
N TYR A 8 23.98 -1.92 -6.06
CA TYR A 8 23.75 -1.89 -7.52
C TYR A 8 25.03 -1.69 -8.31
N ALA A 9 25.93 -0.85 -7.78
CA ALA A 9 27.28 -0.75 -8.31
C ALA A 9 27.97 -2.12 -8.27
N ASP A 10 27.75 -2.88 -7.20
CA ASP A 10 28.31 -4.21 -7.02
C ASP A 10 27.62 -5.28 -7.89
N ALA A 11 26.33 -5.08 -8.26
CA ALA A 11 25.54 -6.00 -9.09
C ALA A 11 25.56 -5.69 -10.60
N GLY A 12 26.22 -4.61 -11.04
CA GLY A 12 26.39 -4.26 -12.45
C GLY A 12 25.13 -3.72 -13.16
N ILE A 13 24.14 -3.23 -12.40
CA ILE A 13 22.90 -2.66 -12.95
C ILE A 13 23.10 -1.16 -13.18
N SER A 14 23.06 -0.70 -14.45
CA SER A 14 23.17 0.73 -14.77
C SER A 14 21.79 1.41 -14.82
N ASP A 15 21.56 2.41 -13.96
CA ASP A 15 20.42 3.31 -14.08
C ASP A 15 20.63 4.26 -15.28
N LYS A 16 19.67 4.29 -16.21
CA LYS A 16 19.66 5.20 -17.37
C LYS A 16 18.61 6.32 -17.24
N SER A 17 17.87 6.37 -16.15
CA SER A 17 16.65 7.17 -15.99
C SER A 17 16.81 8.41 -15.12
N ASN A 18 17.98 8.64 -14.51
CA ASN A 18 18.18 9.70 -13.49
C ASN A 18 17.19 9.65 -12.31
N ALA A 19 16.42 8.57 -12.15
CA ALA A 19 15.40 8.43 -11.10
C ALA A 19 15.98 8.48 -9.67
N PHE A 20 17.29 8.29 -9.53
CA PHE A 20 18.01 8.44 -8.26
C PHE A 20 18.56 9.85 -7.99
N PHE A 21 18.70 10.70 -9.01
CA PHE A 21 19.24 12.06 -8.86
C PHE A 21 18.16 13.09 -8.49
N ASP A 22 16.90 12.81 -8.83
CA ASP A 22 15.78 13.56 -8.29
C ASP A 22 15.51 13.08 -6.86
N GLU A 23 16.01 13.86 -5.91
CA GLU A 23 15.67 13.79 -4.49
C GLU A 23 14.18 13.41 -4.34
N PHE A 24 13.90 12.35 -3.56
CA PHE A 24 12.56 11.84 -3.25
C PHE A 24 11.75 12.83 -2.39
N GLN A 25 11.87 14.13 -2.62
CA GLN A 25 11.06 15.18 -2.04
C GLN A 25 10.11 15.72 -3.12
N ILE A 26 8.81 15.47 -2.93
CA ILE A 26 7.78 16.26 -3.62
C ILE A 26 7.78 17.64 -2.97
N GLY A 27 8.56 18.55 -3.53
CA GLY A 27 8.61 19.95 -3.14
C GLY A 27 7.43 20.74 -3.73
N ALA A 28 7.10 21.88 -3.12
CA ALA A 28 6.14 22.81 -3.70
C ALA A 28 6.64 23.29 -5.08
N GLY A 29 5.94 22.92 -6.16
CA GLY A 29 6.32 23.20 -7.55
C GLY A 29 6.52 21.96 -8.43
N ASP A 30 6.38 20.76 -7.87
CA ASP A 30 6.45 19.51 -8.61
C ASP A 30 5.25 19.34 -9.59
N THR A 31 5.54 19.14 -10.88
CA THR A 31 4.55 19.04 -11.96
C THR A 31 4.20 17.60 -12.33
N ARG A 32 4.75 16.60 -11.62
CA ARG A 32 4.50 15.19 -11.88
C ARG A 32 3.04 14.85 -11.65
N ASN A 33 2.45 14.17 -12.63
CA ASN A 33 1.08 13.67 -12.54
C ASN A 33 1.06 12.21 -12.09
N LEU A 34 -0.12 11.65 -11.85
CA LEU A 34 -0.27 10.27 -11.38
C LEU A 34 0.43 9.25 -12.29
N SER A 35 0.49 9.51 -13.62
CA SER A 35 1.19 8.63 -14.56
C SER A 35 2.70 8.64 -14.42
N ASP A 36 3.31 9.78 -14.09
CA ASP A 36 4.76 9.86 -13.84
C ASP A 36 5.15 9.12 -12.55
N CYS A 37 4.29 9.13 -11.52
CA CYS A 37 4.48 8.31 -10.33
C CYS A 37 4.48 6.80 -10.66
N PHE A 38 3.75 6.38 -11.69
CA PHE A 38 3.72 4.96 -12.11
C PHE A 38 5.02 4.50 -12.78
N GLU A 39 5.77 5.38 -13.43
CA GLU A 39 7.06 4.99 -14.04
C GLU A 39 8.13 4.64 -13.00
N VAL A 40 8.16 5.37 -11.87
CA VAL A 40 9.07 5.10 -10.75
C VAL A 40 8.82 3.72 -10.14
N PHE A 41 7.56 3.25 -10.14
CA PHE A 41 7.23 1.91 -9.68
C PHE A 41 7.90 0.82 -10.53
N ASN A 42 8.09 1.00 -11.84
CA ASN A 42 8.72 -0.02 -12.70
C ASN A 42 10.16 -0.31 -12.30
N ILE A 43 10.89 0.74 -11.89
CA ILE A 43 12.24 0.60 -11.38
C ILE A 43 12.18 -0.19 -10.07
N ALA A 44 11.42 0.27 -9.08
CA ALA A 44 11.25 -0.46 -7.82
C ALA A 44 10.81 -1.93 -8.02
N HIS A 45 9.97 -2.22 -9.01
CA HIS A 45 9.51 -3.58 -9.34
C HIS A 45 10.64 -4.49 -9.79
N THR A 46 11.51 -3.99 -10.67
CA THR A 46 12.69 -4.74 -11.14
C THR A 46 13.63 -5.06 -9.96
N LEU A 47 13.66 -4.16 -8.99
CA LEU A 47 14.59 -4.20 -7.88
C LEU A 47 14.13 -5.07 -6.72
N THR A 48 12.83 -5.33 -6.61
CA THR A 48 12.27 -6.25 -5.61
C THR A 48 11.78 -7.55 -6.27
N SER A 49 12.48 -8.02 -7.29
CA SER A 49 12.04 -9.16 -8.12
C SER A 49 12.38 -10.53 -7.54
N THR A 50 13.19 -10.60 -6.49
CA THR A 50 13.56 -11.85 -5.78
C THR A 50 13.29 -11.73 -4.28
N PRO A 51 13.17 -12.85 -3.54
CA PRO A 51 13.01 -12.82 -2.08
C PRO A 51 14.14 -12.05 -1.38
N GLU A 52 15.39 -12.22 -1.79
CA GLU A 52 16.56 -11.61 -1.14
C GLU A 52 16.53 -10.08 -1.28
N THR A 53 16.22 -9.61 -2.48
CA THR A 53 16.14 -8.17 -2.76
C THR A 53 14.93 -7.51 -2.11
N LEU A 54 13.81 -8.23 -2.02
CA LEU A 54 12.62 -7.79 -1.30
C LEU A 54 12.86 -7.70 0.21
N ALA A 55 13.54 -8.69 0.80
CA ALA A 55 13.93 -8.67 2.21
C ALA A 55 14.85 -7.48 2.52
N LEU A 56 15.87 -7.26 1.67
CA LEU A 56 16.77 -6.11 1.81
C LEU A 56 16.01 -4.79 1.74
N ALA A 57 15.14 -4.61 0.74
CA ALA A 57 14.35 -3.39 0.59
C ALA A 57 13.41 -3.15 1.79
N THR A 58 12.78 -4.21 2.29
CA THR A 58 11.88 -4.14 3.46
C THR A 58 12.66 -3.72 4.70
N ASN A 59 13.78 -4.38 5.01
CA ASN A 59 14.59 -4.05 6.18
C ASN A 59 15.16 -2.63 6.12
N LEU A 60 15.62 -2.19 4.94
CA LEU A 60 16.12 -0.82 4.76
C LEU A 60 15.01 0.21 4.96
N THR A 61 13.81 -0.06 4.45
CA THR A 61 12.64 0.82 4.66
C THR A 61 12.34 0.94 6.15
N LEU A 62 12.28 -0.17 6.89
CA LEU A 62 12.03 -0.14 8.34
C LEU A 62 13.11 0.64 9.09
N LYS A 63 14.38 0.46 8.70
CA LYS A 63 15.50 1.18 9.32
C LYS A 63 15.44 2.68 9.07
N GLU A 64 15.11 3.10 7.85
CA GLU A 64 14.96 4.52 7.49
C GLU A 64 13.86 5.18 8.32
N PHE A 65 12.70 4.53 8.46
CA PHE A 65 11.63 5.06 9.31
C PHE A 65 12.00 5.12 10.79
N GLU A 66 12.73 4.13 11.31
CA GLU A 66 13.25 4.19 12.68
C GLU A 66 14.22 5.38 12.87
N ASP A 67 15.12 5.59 11.91
CA ASP A 67 16.09 6.68 11.95
C ASP A 67 15.40 8.06 11.91
N ASP A 68 14.23 8.15 11.26
CA ASP A 68 13.34 9.32 11.28
C ASP A 68 12.51 9.46 12.58
N GLY A 69 12.69 8.55 13.54
CA GLY A 69 12.00 8.54 14.83
C GLY A 69 10.59 7.95 14.78
N CYS A 70 10.25 7.19 13.74
CA CYS A 70 8.98 6.48 13.66
C CYS A 70 8.94 5.31 14.65
N CYS A 71 7.94 5.30 15.53
CA CYS A 71 7.75 4.22 16.50
C CYS A 71 6.84 3.10 15.97
N TYR A 72 5.98 3.39 14.98
CA TYR A 72 5.01 2.44 14.42
C TYR A 72 4.78 2.69 12.94
N ILE A 73 4.86 1.63 12.12
CA ILE A 73 4.60 1.69 10.68
C ILE A 73 3.67 0.57 10.21
N GLU A 74 2.67 0.94 9.41
CA GLU A 74 1.90 0.02 8.57
C GLU A 74 2.48 0.05 7.16
N LEU A 75 3.36 -0.89 6.84
CA LEU A 75 3.83 -1.08 5.46
C LEU A 75 2.70 -1.66 4.62
N ARG A 76 2.55 -1.14 3.40
CA ARG A 76 1.58 -1.62 2.42
C ARG A 76 2.30 -2.06 1.16
N SER A 77 1.90 -3.20 0.61
CA SER A 77 2.46 -3.67 -0.66
C SER A 77 1.56 -4.67 -1.36
N THR A 78 1.51 -4.58 -2.68
CA THR A 78 0.83 -5.55 -3.55
C THR A 78 1.76 -6.75 -3.78
N PRO A 79 1.37 -7.97 -3.40
CA PRO A 79 2.14 -9.18 -3.70
C PRO A 79 2.31 -9.37 -5.20
N LYS A 80 3.53 -9.65 -5.64
CA LYS A 80 3.88 -9.80 -7.06
C LYS A 80 4.33 -11.21 -7.37
N GLU A 81 4.06 -11.62 -8.60
CA GLU A 81 4.61 -12.83 -9.19
C GLU A 81 5.66 -12.44 -10.22
N THR A 82 6.85 -13.03 -10.09
CA THR A 82 7.98 -12.87 -11.02
C THR A 82 8.46 -14.26 -11.44
N SER A 83 9.39 -14.32 -12.39
CA SER A 83 10.03 -15.59 -12.77
C SER A 83 10.82 -16.25 -11.63
N ARG A 84 11.04 -15.56 -10.51
CA ARG A 84 11.85 -16.03 -9.37
C ARG A 84 11.12 -16.02 -8.04
N MET A 85 9.87 -15.55 -8.00
CA MET A 85 9.13 -15.37 -6.76
C MET A 85 7.63 -15.42 -7.00
N THR A 86 6.93 -16.28 -6.26
CA THR A 86 5.46 -16.32 -6.23
C THR A 86 4.89 -15.26 -5.29
N LYS A 87 3.62 -14.90 -5.44
CA LYS A 87 2.90 -13.99 -4.50
C LYS A 87 2.97 -14.49 -3.05
N ARG A 88 2.95 -15.81 -2.83
CA ARG A 88 3.12 -16.41 -1.51
C ARG A 88 4.51 -16.15 -0.93
N GLN A 89 5.56 -16.45 -1.70
CA GLN A 89 6.94 -16.17 -1.30
C GLN A 89 7.15 -14.68 -1.04
N TYR A 90 6.50 -13.79 -1.81
CA TYR A 90 6.53 -12.36 -1.58
C TYR A 90 6.03 -11.98 -0.18
N VAL A 91 4.82 -12.44 0.19
CA VAL A 91 4.22 -12.17 1.51
C VAL A 91 5.06 -12.80 2.62
N GLU A 92 5.50 -14.05 2.44
CA GLU A 92 6.34 -14.75 3.39
C GLU A 92 7.66 -14.03 3.66
N THR A 93 8.31 -13.53 2.61
CA THR A 93 9.57 -12.79 2.69
C THR A 93 9.41 -11.52 3.53
N ILE A 94 8.34 -10.74 3.29
CA ILE A 94 8.08 -9.51 4.06
C ILE A 94 7.82 -9.84 5.53
N VAL A 95 6.97 -10.84 5.80
CA VAL A 95 6.62 -11.25 7.16
C VAL A 95 7.85 -11.73 7.92
N GLN A 96 8.66 -12.62 7.32
CA GLN A 96 9.90 -13.10 7.93
C GLN A 96 10.90 -11.97 8.16
N THR A 97 11.00 -11.03 7.21
CA THR A 97 11.87 -9.87 7.37
C THR A 97 11.43 -9.01 8.57
N MET A 98 10.14 -8.68 8.68
CA MET A 98 9.61 -7.91 9.82
C MET A 98 9.85 -8.62 11.16
N GLN A 99 9.68 -9.94 11.21
CA GLN A 99 10.00 -10.73 12.40
C GLN A 99 11.48 -10.62 12.79
N ASN A 100 12.39 -10.82 11.82
CA ASN A 100 13.82 -10.78 12.07
C ASN A 100 14.32 -9.35 12.39
N SER A 101 13.73 -8.33 11.76
CA SER A 101 14.06 -6.93 12.01
C SER A 101 13.68 -6.50 13.43
N SER A 102 12.65 -7.09 14.04
CA SER A 102 12.23 -6.78 15.42
C SER A 102 13.26 -7.13 16.49
N GLU A 103 14.26 -7.96 16.16
CA GLU A 103 15.39 -8.26 17.07
C GLU A 103 16.43 -7.13 17.10
N ASN A 104 16.47 -6.29 16.08
CA ASN A 104 17.52 -5.28 15.87
C ASN A 104 16.98 -3.84 15.76
N LEU A 105 15.68 -3.68 15.51
CA LEU A 105 14.99 -2.40 15.40
C LEU A 105 13.91 -2.30 16.49
N ASN A 106 13.73 -1.11 17.03
CA ASN A 106 12.72 -0.76 18.03
C ASN A 106 11.39 -0.32 17.41
N ILE A 107 11.35 -0.05 16.11
CA ILE A 107 10.12 0.30 15.39
C ILE A 107 9.16 -0.90 15.36
N ILE A 108 7.89 -0.65 15.70
CA ILE A 108 6.84 -1.65 15.56
C ILE A 108 6.33 -1.61 14.12
N SER A 109 6.38 -2.74 13.42
CA SER A 109 5.92 -2.83 12.03
C SER A 109 4.75 -3.77 11.87
N ALA A 110 3.75 -3.34 11.12
CA ALA A 110 2.63 -4.13 10.65
C ALA A 110 2.56 -4.09 9.11
N PHE A 111 1.90 -5.08 8.53
CA PHE A 111 1.76 -5.30 7.10
C PHE A 111 0.29 -5.29 6.69
N ILE A 112 -0.03 -4.43 5.71
CA ILE A 112 -1.31 -4.37 5.02
C ILE A 112 -1.08 -4.88 3.60
N ILE A 113 -1.78 -5.94 3.23
CA ILE A 113 -1.66 -6.51 1.88
C ILE A 113 -2.54 -5.71 0.92
N SER A 114 -1.97 -5.28 -0.19
CA SER A 114 -2.68 -4.43 -1.15
C SER A 114 -3.24 -5.24 -2.33
N ILE A 115 -4.50 -5.03 -2.66
CA ILE A 115 -5.13 -5.45 -3.91
C ILE A 115 -5.01 -4.29 -4.90
N ASN A 116 -4.38 -4.55 -6.05
CA ASN A 116 -4.40 -3.62 -7.17
C ASN A 116 -5.66 -3.88 -8.02
N ARG A 117 -6.60 -2.92 -8.04
CA ARG A 117 -7.86 -3.02 -8.79
C ARG A 117 -7.66 -3.25 -10.30
N SER A 118 -6.50 -2.86 -10.84
CA SER A 118 -6.16 -3.04 -12.26
C SER A 118 -5.86 -4.50 -12.66
N ASN A 119 -5.63 -5.40 -11.70
CA ASN A 119 -5.30 -6.81 -11.97
C ASN A 119 -6.54 -7.72 -12.04
N GLY A 120 -7.74 -7.17 -11.83
CA GLY A 120 -9.01 -7.89 -11.92
C GLY A 120 -9.40 -8.69 -10.67
N ILE A 121 -10.62 -9.22 -10.69
CA ILE A 121 -11.29 -9.82 -9.51
C ILE A 121 -10.70 -11.16 -9.11
N SER A 122 -10.33 -12.01 -10.06
CA SER A 122 -9.72 -13.32 -9.74
C SER A 122 -8.43 -13.15 -8.92
N GLU A 123 -7.58 -12.19 -9.31
CA GLU A 123 -6.36 -11.91 -8.57
C GLU A 123 -6.64 -11.28 -7.20
N ALA A 124 -7.65 -10.41 -7.11
CA ALA A 124 -8.09 -9.84 -5.84
C ALA A 124 -8.56 -10.92 -4.85
N GLU A 125 -9.28 -11.94 -5.31
CA GLU A 125 -9.71 -13.08 -4.49
C GLU A 125 -8.52 -13.89 -3.97
N ASP A 126 -7.55 -14.19 -4.83
CA ASP A 126 -6.34 -14.92 -4.45
C ASP A 126 -5.52 -14.16 -3.39
N ILE A 127 -5.34 -12.85 -3.58
CA ILE A 127 -4.63 -11.99 -2.62
C ILE A 127 -5.39 -11.90 -1.29
N ALA A 128 -6.72 -11.78 -1.31
CA ALA A 128 -7.52 -11.75 -0.09
C ALA A 128 -7.45 -13.08 0.67
N ASN A 129 -7.48 -14.22 -0.03
CA ASN A 129 -7.30 -15.54 0.59
C ASN A 129 -5.92 -15.67 1.23
N LEU A 130 -4.88 -15.19 0.56
CA LEU A 130 -3.51 -15.17 1.08
C LEU A 130 -3.40 -14.27 2.31
N ALA A 131 -4.00 -13.09 2.30
CA ALA A 131 -4.04 -12.19 3.46
C ALA A 131 -4.73 -12.81 4.67
N ILE A 132 -5.88 -13.47 4.45
CA ILE A 132 -6.60 -14.19 5.50
C ILE A 132 -5.74 -15.33 6.08
N GLU A 133 -5.04 -16.07 5.23
CA GLU A 133 -4.16 -17.15 5.68
C GLU A 133 -3.01 -16.63 6.55
N TYR A 134 -2.32 -15.57 6.11
CA TYR A 134 -1.17 -15.05 6.85
C TYR A 134 -1.60 -14.26 8.10
N HIS A 135 -2.76 -13.61 8.10
CA HIS A 135 -3.32 -13.01 9.31
C HIS A 135 -3.55 -14.06 10.40
N LYS A 136 -4.07 -15.24 10.04
CA LYS A 136 -4.26 -16.33 11.02
C LYS A 136 -2.95 -16.85 11.61
N LYS A 137 -1.87 -16.82 10.84
CA LYS A 137 -0.54 -17.28 11.29
C LYS A 137 0.23 -16.20 12.05
N PHE A 138 0.08 -14.94 11.64
CA PHE A 138 0.83 -13.79 12.13
C PHE A 138 -0.11 -12.60 12.37
N PRO A 139 -1.03 -12.70 13.34
CA PRO A 139 -2.10 -11.71 13.53
C PRO A 139 -1.59 -10.31 13.92
N ASP A 140 -0.42 -10.25 14.57
CA ASP A 140 0.22 -8.99 14.97
C ASP A 140 1.02 -8.33 13.84
N ILE A 141 1.31 -9.08 12.77
CA ILE A 141 2.07 -8.58 11.62
C ILE A 141 1.14 -8.30 10.45
N VAL A 142 0.37 -9.28 9.98
CA VAL A 142 -0.56 -9.06 8.86
C VAL A 142 -1.89 -8.57 9.41
N VAL A 143 -2.09 -7.26 9.42
CA VAL A 143 -3.20 -6.61 10.15
C VAL A 143 -4.36 -6.17 9.25
N GLY A 144 -4.13 -6.04 7.94
CA GLY A 144 -5.16 -5.49 7.06
C GLY A 144 -5.03 -5.83 5.59
N LEU A 145 -6.08 -5.44 4.86
CA LEU A 145 -6.21 -5.54 3.41
C LEU A 145 -6.59 -4.15 2.87
N GLU A 146 -5.95 -3.72 1.78
CA GLU A 146 -6.31 -2.47 1.11
C GLU A 146 -6.71 -2.64 -0.35
N LEU A 147 -7.49 -1.68 -0.87
CA LEU A 147 -7.74 -1.50 -2.30
C LEU A 147 -6.96 -0.28 -2.80
N SER A 148 -6.10 -0.47 -3.79
CA SER A 148 -5.29 0.56 -4.46
C SER A 148 -5.27 0.32 -5.98
N GLY A 149 -4.35 0.98 -6.71
CA GLY A 149 -4.22 0.88 -8.16
C GLY A 149 -4.83 2.07 -8.89
N ASN A 150 -5.01 1.99 -10.21
CA ASN A 150 -5.58 3.10 -10.98
C ASN A 150 -7.07 3.30 -10.62
N PRO A 151 -7.46 4.45 -10.02
CA PRO A 151 -8.82 4.66 -9.53
C PRO A 151 -9.87 4.74 -10.65
N GLY A 152 -9.45 4.94 -11.91
CA GLY A 152 -10.35 4.92 -13.08
C GLY A 152 -10.67 3.51 -13.60
N LEU A 153 -10.12 2.45 -13.01
CA LEU A 153 -10.33 1.06 -13.44
C LEU A 153 -11.03 0.22 -12.38
N GLY A 154 -11.87 -0.72 -12.81
CA GLY A 154 -12.67 -1.56 -11.92
C GLY A 154 -13.82 -0.82 -11.25
N LYS A 155 -14.78 -1.56 -10.70
CA LYS A 155 -15.89 -1.01 -9.91
C LYS A 155 -15.79 -1.53 -8.49
N PHE A 156 -15.87 -0.65 -7.50
CA PHE A 156 -15.80 -1.07 -6.09
C PHE A 156 -16.82 -2.16 -5.72
N GLU A 157 -18.02 -2.15 -6.32
CA GLU A 157 -19.06 -3.18 -6.14
C GLU A 157 -18.54 -4.62 -6.28
N ASP A 158 -17.66 -4.85 -7.26
CA ASP A 158 -17.12 -6.17 -7.57
C ASP A 158 -16.19 -6.69 -6.46
N PHE A 159 -15.64 -5.78 -5.63
CA PHE A 159 -14.73 -6.11 -4.53
C PHE A 159 -15.44 -6.22 -3.17
N ILE A 160 -16.73 -5.86 -3.06
CA ILE A 160 -17.45 -5.83 -1.77
C ILE A 160 -17.43 -7.20 -1.09
N SER A 161 -17.67 -8.28 -1.84
CA SER A 161 -17.68 -9.65 -1.31
C SER A 161 -16.29 -10.05 -0.76
N ILE A 162 -15.23 -9.65 -1.46
CA ILE A 162 -13.83 -9.92 -1.11
C ILE A 162 -13.46 -9.23 0.20
N PHE A 163 -13.73 -7.92 0.30
CA PHE A 163 -13.43 -7.16 1.52
C PHE A 163 -14.33 -7.55 2.69
N THR A 164 -15.58 -7.95 2.43
CA THR A 164 -16.47 -8.51 3.47
C THR A 164 -15.90 -9.81 4.03
N LYS A 165 -15.40 -10.70 3.17
CA LYS A 165 -14.74 -11.95 3.57
C LYS A 165 -13.49 -11.68 4.41
N ALA A 166 -12.64 -10.75 3.99
CA ALA A 166 -11.45 -10.36 4.73
C ALA A 166 -11.78 -9.78 6.11
N ARG A 167 -12.76 -8.86 6.18
CA ARG A 167 -13.25 -8.28 7.45
C ARG A 167 -13.76 -9.36 8.40
N ASN A 168 -14.57 -10.30 7.90
CA ASN A 168 -15.12 -11.40 8.70
C ASN A 168 -14.02 -12.35 9.22
N ALA A 169 -12.85 -12.36 8.58
CA ALA A 169 -11.70 -13.13 9.05
C ALA A 169 -10.81 -12.37 10.06
N GLY A 170 -11.15 -11.13 10.41
CA GLY A 170 -10.45 -10.32 11.42
C GLY A 170 -9.56 -9.20 10.85
N LEU A 171 -9.34 -9.16 9.53
CA LEU A 171 -8.51 -8.13 8.90
C LEU A 171 -9.18 -6.74 8.96
N LYS A 172 -8.37 -5.73 9.20
CA LYS A 172 -8.76 -4.32 9.03
C LYS A 172 -8.80 -3.95 7.56
N ILE A 173 -9.75 -3.09 7.18
CA ILE A 173 -9.96 -2.69 5.80
C ILE A 173 -9.66 -1.21 5.62
N THR A 174 -8.79 -0.88 4.67
CA THR A 174 -8.49 0.49 4.26
C THR A 174 -8.68 0.65 2.77
N LEU A 175 -9.35 1.70 2.32
CA LEU A 175 -9.65 1.90 0.90
C LEU A 175 -9.06 3.22 0.41
N HIS A 176 -8.38 3.21 -0.74
CA HIS A 176 -8.07 4.46 -1.44
C HIS A 176 -9.40 4.99 -2.00
N CYS A 177 -9.82 6.16 -1.53
CA CYS A 177 -11.15 6.70 -1.78
C CYS A 177 -11.06 8.17 -2.16
N GLY A 178 -11.77 8.56 -3.22
CA GLY A 178 -11.82 9.94 -3.67
C GLY A 178 -10.50 10.47 -4.22
N GLU A 179 -9.67 9.62 -4.84
CA GLU A 179 -8.49 10.07 -5.60
C GLU A 179 -8.87 10.82 -6.89
N ILE A 180 -10.02 10.48 -7.45
CA ILE A 180 -10.65 11.15 -8.59
C ILE A 180 -12.11 11.49 -8.26
N SER A 181 -12.69 12.42 -9.01
CA SER A 181 -14.11 12.74 -8.94
C SER A 181 -14.97 11.56 -9.40
N ASN A 182 -15.46 10.76 -8.43
CA ASN A 182 -16.41 9.67 -8.67
C ASN A 182 -17.39 9.56 -7.49
N PRO A 183 -18.44 10.41 -7.43
CA PRO A 183 -19.35 10.45 -6.29
C PRO A 183 -20.04 9.11 -5.99
N GLU A 184 -20.40 8.35 -7.02
CA GLU A 184 -21.05 7.05 -6.87
C GLU A 184 -20.14 6.06 -6.13
N GLU A 185 -18.89 5.88 -6.57
CA GLU A 185 -17.93 5.00 -5.91
C GLU A 185 -17.59 5.48 -4.49
N ILE A 186 -17.44 6.80 -4.29
CA ILE A 186 -17.19 7.39 -2.96
C ILE A 186 -18.30 7.01 -1.99
N ILE A 187 -19.58 7.20 -2.38
CA ILE A 187 -20.72 6.85 -1.52
C ILE A 187 -20.71 5.35 -1.21
N GLN A 188 -20.46 4.49 -2.19
CA GLN A 188 -20.41 3.05 -1.97
C GLN A 188 -19.31 2.66 -0.97
N MET A 189 -18.11 3.22 -1.10
CA MET A 189 -17.01 2.97 -0.16
C MET A 189 -17.33 3.46 1.25
N LEU A 190 -17.94 4.64 1.39
CA LEU A 190 -18.34 5.18 2.70
C LEU A 190 -19.46 4.34 3.34
N GLN A 191 -20.43 3.87 2.56
CA GLN A 191 -21.49 2.97 3.02
C GLN A 191 -20.96 1.59 3.41
N PHE A 192 -19.90 1.11 2.75
CA PHE A 192 -19.19 -0.11 3.12
C PHE A 192 -18.48 -0.01 4.48
N LYS A 193 -18.20 1.21 4.97
CA LYS A 193 -17.58 1.52 6.27
C LYS A 193 -16.24 0.81 6.48
N PRO A 194 -15.20 1.11 5.68
CA PRO A 194 -13.84 0.67 5.97
C PRO A 194 -13.36 1.25 7.31
N ASP A 195 -12.35 0.62 7.91
CA ASP A 195 -11.72 1.11 9.14
C ASP A 195 -10.99 2.44 8.91
N ARG A 196 -10.55 2.69 7.67
CA ARG A 196 -9.91 3.95 7.24
C ARG A 196 -10.06 4.16 5.73
N ILE A 197 -10.01 5.41 5.29
CA ILE A 197 -9.81 5.74 3.87
C ILE A 197 -8.47 6.45 3.65
N GLY A 198 -7.83 6.19 2.53
CA GLY A 198 -6.68 6.96 2.03
C GLY A 198 -7.12 8.08 1.09
N HIS A 199 -6.30 9.12 0.96
CA HIS A 199 -6.49 10.30 0.10
C HIS A 199 -7.66 11.21 0.52
N GLY A 200 -8.90 10.88 0.13
CA GLY A 200 -10.07 11.71 0.40
C GLY A 200 -10.07 13.08 -0.30
N THR A 201 -9.28 13.24 -1.37
CA THR A 201 -9.06 14.53 -2.06
C THR A 201 -10.30 15.06 -2.76
N CYS A 202 -11.11 14.18 -3.36
CA CYS A 202 -12.30 14.54 -4.13
C CYS A 202 -13.62 14.23 -3.39
N ILE A 203 -13.65 14.35 -2.07
CA ILE A 203 -14.87 14.13 -1.27
C ILE A 203 -15.67 15.41 -1.05
N HIS A 204 -15.00 16.54 -0.89
CA HIS A 204 -15.67 17.82 -0.63
C HIS A 204 -16.15 18.47 -1.95
N PRO A 205 -17.30 19.18 -1.97
CA PRO A 205 -17.84 19.83 -3.17
C PRO A 205 -16.84 20.67 -3.96
N ASN A 206 -16.01 21.44 -3.24
CA ASN A 206 -14.99 22.31 -3.84
C ASN A 206 -13.85 21.58 -4.56
N PHE A 207 -13.73 20.25 -4.39
CA PHE A 207 -12.60 19.46 -4.90
C PHE A 207 -13.04 18.26 -5.75
N GLY A 208 -14.23 18.34 -6.36
CA GLY A 208 -14.76 17.28 -7.24
C GLY A 208 -15.68 16.27 -6.54
N GLY A 209 -16.03 16.50 -5.27
CA GLY A 209 -17.10 15.77 -4.59
C GLY A 209 -18.46 16.46 -4.74
N THR A 210 -19.42 16.06 -3.90
CA THR A 210 -20.76 16.63 -3.77
C THR A 210 -21.10 16.90 -2.30
N ASP A 211 -22.20 17.62 -2.04
CA ASP A 211 -22.69 17.81 -0.66
C ASP A 211 -23.05 16.45 -0.03
N GLU A 212 -23.48 15.49 -0.85
CA GLU A 212 -23.80 14.14 -0.43
C GLU A 212 -22.56 13.36 0.02
N THR A 213 -21.47 13.37 -0.78
CA THR A 213 -20.23 12.67 -0.41
C THR A 213 -19.60 13.27 0.85
N TRP A 214 -19.65 14.59 0.99
CA TRP A 214 -19.18 15.28 2.19
C TRP A 214 -20.04 14.97 3.42
N GLY A 215 -21.37 15.01 3.27
CA GLY A 215 -22.32 14.65 4.32
C GLY A 215 -22.15 13.20 4.78
N ALA A 216 -21.92 12.28 3.83
CA ALA A 216 -21.66 10.88 4.11
C ALA A 216 -20.37 10.67 4.91
N LEU A 217 -19.26 11.34 4.55
CA LEU A 217 -18.00 11.25 5.29
C LEU A 217 -18.17 11.78 6.73
N CYS A 218 -18.81 12.95 6.89
CA CYS A 218 -19.06 13.55 8.20
C CYS A 218 -19.91 12.64 9.11
N THR A 219 -20.89 11.94 8.52
CA THR A 219 -21.81 11.06 9.26
C THR A 219 -21.16 9.74 9.64
N THR A 220 -20.36 9.16 8.74
CA THR A 220 -19.74 7.84 8.95
C THR A 220 -18.57 7.87 9.94
N LYS A 221 -17.96 9.04 10.18
CA LYS A 221 -16.80 9.23 11.09
C LYS A 221 -15.63 8.30 10.77
N ILE A 222 -15.48 7.90 9.51
CA ILE A 222 -14.36 7.07 9.07
C ILE A 222 -13.10 7.93 9.10
N PRO A 223 -12.02 7.46 9.75
CA PRO A 223 -10.73 8.15 9.73
C PRO A 223 -10.20 8.32 8.30
N VAL A 224 -9.79 9.54 7.95
CA VAL A 224 -9.05 9.81 6.71
C VAL A 224 -7.56 9.76 7.02
N GLY A 225 -6.86 8.81 6.42
CA GLY A 225 -5.43 8.59 6.59
C GLY A 225 -4.60 9.56 5.77
N MET A 226 -4.15 10.63 6.40
CA MET A 226 -2.82 11.20 6.19
C MET A 226 -2.10 11.02 7.52
N PHE A 227 -1.00 10.24 7.54
CA PHE A 227 -0.11 9.97 8.68
C PHE A 227 -0.62 10.53 10.03
N ARG A 228 -1.36 9.72 10.79
CA ARG A 228 -1.62 10.04 12.19
C ARG A 228 -0.75 9.13 13.06
N ASN A 229 0.22 9.76 13.72
CA ASN A 229 0.81 9.22 14.93
C ASN A 229 -0.32 8.83 15.88
N TRP A 230 -0.35 7.54 16.26
CA TRP A 230 -1.12 7.08 17.39
C TRP A 230 -0.38 7.58 18.64
N GLY A 231 -0.85 8.71 19.19
CA GLY A 231 -0.46 9.21 20.51
C GLY A 231 -1.47 8.79 21.56
#